data_AF-A0A218PTF2-F1
#
_entry.id   AF-A0A218PTF2-F1
#
_cell.length_a   1.000
_cell.length_b   1.000
_cell.length_c   1.000
_cell.angle_alpha   90.00
_cell.angle_beta   90.00
_cell.angle_gamma   90.00
#
_symmetry.space_group_name_H-M   'P 1'
#
loop_
_entity.id
_entity.type
_entity.pdbx_description
1 polymer ?
#
loop_
_entity_poly.entity_id
_entity_poly.type
_entity_poly.pdbx_seq_one_letter_code
_entity_poly.pdbx_strand_id
1 'polypeptide(L)'
;MLDQSYLDAIKKFEGFSAEARWDYAQNSNGYGTRARYAGEVIDKAEADRRFAGEIEKAADFVDRFAPGLDDGSRAALTSLTYNAGTAWSQSGLGEAVSNGDMNKARSLFLQYHKAGGEAVDGLVQRRLQEVAWFGSGALAAQSQSQSTSVVAMAQQPNSAPPTEIESPVAPQTAASHPRSVVRLADSSSEPRSSPDRAFADLGSDPALLALLAHIGKSQPTREADDQRAEPRTEPQAV
;
A
#
# COMPACT_ATOMS: atom_id res chain seq x y z
N MET A 1 -12.59 -3.50 12.61
CA MET A 1 -12.45 -4.07 11.26
C MET A 1 -11.49 -3.19 10.46
N LEU A 2 -10.59 -3.77 9.66
CA LEU A 2 -9.69 -3.00 8.78
C LEU A 2 -10.45 -2.25 7.69
N ASP A 3 -9.93 -1.12 7.24
CA ASP A 3 -10.45 -0.40 6.07
C ASP A 3 -10.36 -1.29 4.82
N GLN A 4 -11.38 -1.20 3.95
CA GLN A 4 -11.47 -1.95 2.72
C GLN A 4 -10.26 -1.72 1.80
N SER A 5 -9.69 -0.51 1.78
CA SER A 5 -8.55 -0.19 0.94
C SER A 5 -7.30 -1.00 1.32
N TYR A 6 -7.09 -1.26 2.62
CA TYR A 6 -6.00 -2.11 3.08
C TYR A 6 -6.27 -3.57 2.76
N LEU A 7 -7.52 -4.04 2.93
CA LEU A 7 -7.90 -5.40 2.59
C LEU A 7 -7.67 -5.68 1.10
N ASP A 8 -8.02 -4.74 0.22
CA ASP A 8 -7.81 -4.88 -1.23
C ASP A 8 -6.32 -4.86 -1.59
N ALA A 9 -5.51 -4.03 -0.93
CA ALA A 9 -4.07 -4.04 -1.11
C ALA A 9 -3.44 -5.38 -0.68
N ILE A 10 -3.87 -5.94 0.46
CA ILE A 10 -3.42 -7.25 0.93
C ILE A 10 -3.79 -8.34 -0.07
N LYS A 11 -5.04 -8.37 -0.54
CA LYS A 11 -5.48 -9.32 -1.59
C LYS A 11 -4.65 -9.20 -2.87
N LYS A 12 -4.23 -7.99 -3.24
CA LYS A 12 -3.35 -7.75 -4.38
C LYS A 12 -1.95 -8.33 -4.15
N PHE A 13 -1.42 -8.26 -2.93
CA PHE A 13 -0.14 -8.89 -2.59
C PHE A 13 -0.22 -10.42 -2.62
N GLU A 14 -1.30 -11.01 -2.12
CA GLU A 14 -1.48 -12.47 -2.11
C GLU A 14 -1.76 -13.03 -3.51
N GLY A 15 -2.51 -12.28 -4.32
CA GLY A 15 -3.01 -12.77 -5.60
C GLY A 15 -4.13 -13.81 -5.43
N PHE A 16 -4.96 -13.97 -6.45
CA PHE A 16 -6.04 -14.97 -6.46
C PHE A 16 -5.59 -16.23 -7.22
N SER A 17 -5.67 -17.40 -6.58
CA SER A 17 -5.54 -18.71 -7.22
C SER A 17 -6.80 -19.54 -6.97
N ALA A 18 -7.58 -19.82 -8.01
CA ALA A 18 -8.80 -20.62 -7.86
C ALA A 18 -8.51 -22.05 -7.39
N GLU A 19 -7.45 -22.67 -7.94
CA GLU A 19 -7.08 -24.06 -7.68
C GLU A 19 -6.02 -24.16 -6.58
N ALA A 20 -6.18 -25.18 -5.73
CA ALA A 20 -5.27 -25.48 -4.64
C ALA A 20 -3.94 -26.06 -5.10
N ARG A 21 -2.84 -25.53 -4.57
CA ARG A 21 -1.48 -26.01 -4.81
C ARG A 21 -0.74 -26.24 -3.50
N TRP A 22 0.22 -27.16 -3.53
CA TRP A 22 1.10 -27.44 -2.40
C TRP A 22 2.10 -26.31 -2.20
N ASP A 23 2.10 -25.73 -0.99
CA ASP A 23 2.98 -24.65 -0.56
C ASP A 23 3.82 -25.12 0.64
N TYR A 24 4.64 -26.14 0.39
CA TYR A 24 5.63 -26.77 1.28
C TYR A 24 5.12 -27.42 2.58
N ALA A 25 4.05 -26.91 3.20
CA ALA A 25 3.46 -27.40 4.44
C ALA A 25 1.96 -27.69 4.31
N GLN A 26 1.27 -27.09 3.34
CA GLN A 26 -0.15 -27.28 3.13
C GLN A 26 -0.59 -27.03 1.69
N ASN A 27 -1.81 -27.46 1.34
CA ASN A 27 -2.46 -27.00 0.11
C ASN A 27 -3.16 -25.66 0.38
N SER A 28 -2.95 -24.69 -0.50
CA SER A 28 -3.54 -23.34 -0.39
C SER A 28 -4.21 -22.92 -1.71
N ASN A 29 -5.32 -22.21 -1.62
CA ASN A 29 -6.04 -21.55 -2.72
C ASN A 29 -6.63 -20.20 -2.26
N GLY A 30 -7.33 -19.51 -3.17
CA GLY A 30 -7.86 -18.17 -2.96
C GLY A 30 -6.72 -17.17 -2.82
N TYR A 31 -6.71 -16.45 -1.70
CA TYR A 31 -5.71 -15.44 -1.34
C TYR A 31 -4.67 -16.00 -0.35
N GLY A 32 -4.18 -17.23 -0.58
CA GLY A 32 -3.24 -17.91 0.33
C GLY A 32 -3.90 -18.63 1.51
N THR A 33 -5.21 -18.89 1.44
CA THR A 33 -5.94 -19.59 2.50
C THR A 33 -5.82 -21.10 2.37
N ARG A 34 -5.90 -21.82 3.50
CA ARG A 34 -5.81 -23.28 3.52
C ARG A 34 -6.96 -23.92 2.73
N ALA A 35 -6.61 -24.78 1.78
CA ALA A 35 -7.56 -25.58 1.03
C ALA A 35 -8.12 -26.73 1.89
N ARG A 36 -9.37 -27.14 1.62
CA ARG A 36 -10.02 -28.25 2.35
C ARG A 36 -9.45 -29.61 1.95
N TYR A 37 -9.02 -29.74 0.70
CA TYR A 37 -8.42 -30.94 0.12
C TYR A 37 -7.51 -30.54 -1.06
N ALA A 38 -6.63 -31.44 -1.47
CA ALA A 38 -5.74 -31.21 -2.62
C ALA A 38 -6.54 -31.09 -3.92
N GLY A 39 -6.20 -30.12 -4.77
CA GLY A 39 -6.93 -29.85 -6.02
C GLY A 39 -8.30 -29.17 -5.84
N GLU A 40 -8.64 -28.69 -4.64
CA GLU A 40 -9.86 -27.90 -4.44
C GLU A 40 -9.86 -26.64 -5.31
N VAL A 41 -10.93 -26.44 -6.07
CA VAL A 41 -11.17 -25.22 -6.87
C VAL A 41 -12.26 -24.39 -6.19
N ILE A 42 -11.99 -23.11 -5.97
CA ILE A 42 -12.93 -22.15 -5.39
C ILE A 42 -13.12 -20.95 -6.31
N ASP A 43 -14.30 -20.35 -6.27
CA ASP A 43 -14.54 -19.07 -6.94
C ASP A 43 -14.01 -17.90 -6.09
N LYS A 44 -14.08 -16.70 -6.67
CA LYS A 44 -13.61 -15.49 -5.99
C LYS A 44 -14.44 -15.16 -4.74
N ALA A 45 -15.74 -15.49 -4.71
CA ALA A 45 -16.61 -15.19 -3.59
C ALA A 45 -16.25 -16.04 -2.35
N GLU A 46 -15.99 -17.33 -2.55
CA GLU A 46 -15.51 -18.21 -1.50
C GLU A 46 -14.09 -17.84 -1.06
N ALA A 47 -13.21 -17.42 -1.98
CA ALA A 47 -11.89 -16.91 -1.63
C ALA A 47 -11.97 -15.63 -0.79
N ASP A 48 -12.86 -14.69 -1.13
CA ASP A 48 -13.12 -13.47 -0.37
C ASP A 48 -13.66 -13.81 1.04
N ARG A 49 -14.56 -14.79 1.16
CA ARG A 49 -15.09 -15.26 2.46
C ARG A 49 -14.00 -15.89 3.33
N ARG A 50 -13.16 -16.76 2.76
CA ARG A 50 -12.06 -17.40 3.51
C ARG A 50 -11.01 -16.38 3.92
N PHE A 51 -10.65 -15.47 3.02
CA PHE A 51 -9.72 -14.39 3.33
C PHE A 51 -10.23 -13.54 4.49
N ALA A 52 -11.51 -13.16 4.48
CA ALA A 52 -12.11 -12.37 5.57
C ALA A 52 -11.93 -13.04 6.94
N GLY A 53 -12.14 -14.37 7.02
CA GLY A 53 -11.96 -15.11 8.27
C GLY A 53 -10.50 -15.23 8.73
N GLU A 54 -9.55 -15.40 7.80
CA GLU A 54 -8.13 -15.51 8.17
C GLU A 54 -7.50 -14.14 8.48
N ILE A 55 -7.86 -13.09 7.73
CA ILE A 55 -7.35 -11.74 7.98
C ILE A 55 -7.90 -11.15 9.28
N GLU A 56 -9.13 -11.51 9.67
CA GLU A 56 -9.71 -11.13 10.96
C GLU A 56 -8.90 -11.72 12.12
N LYS A 57 -8.50 -13.01 12.06
CA LYS A 57 -7.63 -13.61 13.08
C LYS A 57 -6.29 -12.89 13.20
N ALA A 58 -5.71 -12.49 12.07
CA ALA A 58 -4.45 -11.74 12.05
C ALA A 58 -4.65 -10.34 12.66
N ALA A 59 -5.77 -9.68 12.38
CA ALA A 59 -6.13 -8.39 12.97
C ALA A 59 -6.34 -8.51 14.49
N ASP A 60 -7.10 -9.52 14.94
CA ASP A 60 -7.36 -9.80 16.35
C ASP A 60 -6.10 -10.14 17.13
N PHE A 61 -5.12 -10.76 16.47
CA PHE A 61 -3.80 -10.95 17.08
C PHE A 61 -3.10 -9.61 17.32
N VAL A 62 -3.04 -8.74 16.31
CA VAL A 62 -2.42 -7.41 16.41
C VAL A 62 -3.12 -6.56 17.48
N ASP A 63 -4.45 -6.55 17.48
CA ASP A 63 -5.26 -5.76 18.42
C ASP A 63 -5.05 -6.19 19.88
N ARG A 64 -4.82 -7.49 20.11
CA ARG A 64 -4.47 -8.00 21.44
C ARG A 64 -3.03 -7.72 21.82
N PHE A 65 -2.10 -7.79 20.86
CA PHE A 65 -0.68 -7.58 21.11
C PHE A 65 -0.33 -6.11 21.37
N ALA A 66 -0.90 -5.21 20.59
CA ALA A 66 -0.63 -3.78 20.63
C ALA A 66 -1.94 -2.99 20.46
N PRO A 67 -2.72 -2.83 21.56
CA PRO A 67 -3.98 -2.09 21.50
C PRO A 67 -3.73 -0.59 21.25
N GLY A 68 -4.61 0.04 20.47
CA GLY A 68 -4.60 1.50 20.26
C GLY A 68 -3.65 1.99 19.17
N LEU A 69 -3.14 1.10 18.30
CA LEU A 69 -2.42 1.51 17.09
C LEU A 69 -3.31 2.34 16.16
N ASP A 70 -2.70 3.25 15.40
CA ASP A 70 -3.38 3.90 14.28
C ASP A 70 -3.74 2.89 13.18
N ASP A 71 -4.75 3.23 12.37
CA ASP A 71 -5.31 2.34 11.36
C ASP A 71 -4.26 1.78 10.41
N GLY A 72 -3.30 2.60 9.99
CA GLY A 72 -2.26 2.23 9.04
C GLY A 72 -1.19 1.32 9.66
N SER A 73 -0.70 1.63 10.86
CA SER A 73 0.23 0.74 11.58
C SER A 73 -0.43 -0.60 11.90
N ARG A 74 -1.70 -0.59 12.34
CA ARG A 74 -2.51 -1.78 12.54
C ARG A 74 -2.61 -2.60 11.25
N ALA A 75 -2.96 -1.97 10.13
CA ALA A 75 -3.06 -2.63 8.83
C ALA A 75 -1.74 -3.26 8.36
N ALA A 76 -0.62 -2.56 8.52
CA ALA A 76 0.69 -3.04 8.12
C ALA A 76 1.11 -4.29 8.92
N LEU A 77 0.91 -4.27 10.25
CA LEU A 77 1.19 -5.40 11.12
C LEU A 77 0.22 -6.57 10.89
N THR A 78 -1.05 -6.30 10.57
CA THR A 78 -1.98 -7.36 10.17
C THR A 78 -1.55 -8.02 8.87
N SER A 79 -1.14 -7.24 7.86
CA SER A 79 -0.63 -7.79 6.59
C SER A 79 0.65 -8.60 6.78
N LEU A 80 1.58 -8.14 7.63
CA LEU A 80 2.76 -8.92 8.01
C LEU A 80 2.37 -10.23 8.71
N THR A 81 1.41 -10.16 9.64
CA THR A 81 0.95 -11.33 10.40
C THR A 81 0.29 -12.37 9.49
N TYR A 82 -0.48 -11.92 8.49
CA TYR A 82 -1.08 -12.80 7.49
C TYR A 82 -0.02 -13.50 6.63
N ASN A 83 1.03 -12.78 6.22
CA ASN A 83 2.05 -13.30 5.31
C ASN A 83 3.15 -14.14 5.99
N ALA A 84 3.60 -13.71 7.16
CA ALA A 84 4.77 -14.27 7.85
C ALA A 84 4.43 -14.90 9.22
N GLY A 85 3.16 -14.88 9.62
CA GLY A 85 2.73 -15.37 10.92
C GLY A 85 3.08 -14.42 12.06
N THR A 86 2.95 -14.91 13.30
CA THR A 86 3.02 -14.09 14.52
C THR A 86 4.42 -13.98 15.13
N ALA A 87 5.44 -14.65 14.56
CA ALA A 87 6.78 -14.75 15.15
C ALA A 87 7.45 -13.38 15.37
N TRP A 88 7.08 -12.37 14.59
CA TRP A 88 7.57 -11.00 14.76
C TRP A 88 7.24 -10.39 16.12
N SER A 89 6.14 -10.81 16.76
CA SER A 89 5.73 -10.32 18.08
C SER A 89 6.70 -10.67 19.20
N GLN A 90 7.56 -11.67 18.97
CA GLN A 90 8.59 -12.13 19.91
C GLN A 90 10.00 -11.65 19.50
N SER A 91 10.12 -10.88 18.42
CA SER A 91 11.38 -10.32 17.96
C SER A 91 11.56 -8.88 18.43
N GLY A 92 12.67 -8.24 18.03
CA GLY A 92 12.85 -6.80 18.25
C GLY A 92 11.75 -5.93 17.64
N LEU A 93 11.05 -6.41 16.59
CA LEU A 93 9.89 -5.69 16.04
C LEU A 93 8.74 -5.67 17.06
N GLY A 94 8.44 -6.82 17.65
CA GLY A 94 7.44 -6.93 18.72
C GLY A 94 7.76 -6.01 19.90
N GLU A 95 9.02 -5.99 20.35
CA GLU A 95 9.49 -5.10 21.43
C GLU A 95 9.32 -3.62 21.07
N ALA A 96 9.70 -3.20 19.86
CA ALA A 96 9.53 -1.82 19.42
C ALA A 96 8.05 -1.43 19.38
N VAL A 97 7.20 -2.31 18.86
CA VAL A 97 5.75 -2.08 18.80
C VAL A 97 5.14 -1.98 20.20
N SER A 98 5.48 -2.90 21.11
CA SER A 98 4.93 -2.90 22.48
C SER A 98 5.36 -1.68 23.29
N ASN A 99 6.54 -1.12 23.00
CA ASN A 99 7.05 0.07 23.66
C ASN A 99 6.54 1.39 23.03
N GLY A 100 5.74 1.32 21.96
CA GLY A 100 5.28 2.51 21.25
C GLY A 100 6.34 3.15 20.34
N ASP A 101 7.50 2.53 20.16
CA ASP A 101 8.59 3.03 19.32
C ASP A 101 8.32 2.72 17.84
N MET A 102 7.39 3.47 17.26
CA MET A 102 6.92 3.25 15.89
C MET A 102 8.00 3.53 14.83
N ASN A 103 8.96 4.41 15.13
CA ASN A 103 10.08 4.67 14.22
C ASN A 103 11.00 3.45 14.13
N LYS A 104 11.40 2.89 15.27
CA LYS A 104 12.17 1.64 15.30
C LYS A 104 11.37 0.49 14.70
N ALA A 105 10.07 0.39 15.01
CA ALA A 105 9.20 -0.64 14.44
C ALA A 105 9.20 -0.57 12.91
N ARG A 106 9.11 0.63 12.33
CA ARG A 106 9.17 0.86 10.89
C ARG A 106 10.47 0.32 10.26
N SER A 107 11.62 0.65 10.83
CA SER A 107 12.92 0.17 10.33
C SER A 107 13.08 -1.34 10.46
N LEU A 108 12.60 -1.92 11.57
CA LEU A 108 12.63 -3.37 11.80
C LEU A 108 11.66 -4.12 10.87
N PHE A 109 10.50 -3.54 10.56
CA PHE A 109 9.51 -4.10 9.66
C PHE A 109 10.07 -4.36 8.26
N LEU A 110 10.94 -3.47 7.76
CA LEU A 110 11.59 -3.61 6.47
C LEU A 110 12.50 -4.83 6.36
N GLN A 111 12.94 -5.42 7.48
CA GLN A 111 13.79 -6.61 7.48
C GLN A 111 13.05 -7.90 7.12
N TYR A 112 11.71 -7.88 7.14
CA TYR A 112 10.83 -9.01 6.80
C TYR A 112 10.67 -9.18 5.27
N HIS A 113 11.79 -9.13 4.54
CA HIS A 113 11.83 -9.29 3.08
C HIS A 113 12.60 -10.53 2.62
N LYS A 114 13.02 -11.40 3.56
CA LYS A 114 13.88 -12.53 3.28
C LYS A 114 13.15 -13.86 3.31
N ALA A 115 13.50 -14.77 2.40
CA ALA A 115 13.11 -16.18 2.42
C ALA A 115 14.36 -17.04 2.20
N GLY A 116 14.53 -18.11 2.97
CA GLY A 116 15.74 -18.95 2.88
C GLY A 116 17.06 -18.22 3.23
N GLY A 117 16.99 -17.04 3.86
CA GLY A 117 18.14 -16.20 4.18
C GLY A 117 18.47 -15.13 3.12
N GLU A 118 17.85 -15.19 1.95
CA GLU A 118 18.07 -14.26 0.85
C GLU A 118 16.91 -13.26 0.69
N ALA A 119 17.22 -12.07 0.20
CA ALA A 119 16.21 -11.06 -0.10
C ALA A 119 15.36 -11.50 -1.29
N VAL A 120 14.03 -11.33 -1.17
CA VAL A 120 13.07 -11.67 -2.24
C VAL A 120 12.44 -10.39 -2.76
N ASP A 121 12.65 -10.07 -4.04
CA ASP A 121 12.17 -8.83 -4.67
C ASP A 121 10.67 -8.56 -4.43
N GLY A 122 9.83 -9.59 -4.52
CA GLY A 122 8.39 -9.47 -4.25
C GLY A 122 8.10 -9.04 -2.80
N LEU A 123 8.83 -9.59 -1.82
CA LEU A 123 8.68 -9.21 -0.42
C LEU A 123 9.24 -7.81 -0.16
N VAL A 124 10.34 -7.42 -0.82
CA VAL A 124 10.88 -6.06 -0.75
C VAL A 124 9.81 -5.03 -1.15
N GLN A 125 9.20 -5.20 -2.32
CA GLN A 125 8.15 -4.28 -2.81
C GLN A 125 6.91 -4.26 -1.90
N ARG A 126 6.54 -5.41 -1.36
CA ARG A 126 5.44 -5.52 -0.38
C ARG A 126 5.75 -4.75 0.90
N ARG A 127 6.93 -4.98 1.50
CA ARG A 127 7.34 -4.31 2.74
C ARG A 127 7.39 -2.79 2.57
N LEU A 128 7.87 -2.29 1.42
CA LEU A 128 7.87 -0.85 1.12
C LEU A 128 6.46 -0.24 0.98
N GLN A 129 5.46 -1.01 0.56
CA GLN A 129 4.10 -0.51 0.48
C GLN A 129 3.42 -0.51 1.85
N GLU A 130 3.59 -1.57 2.63
CA GLU A 130 3.01 -1.65 3.98
C GLU A 130 3.68 -0.67 4.95
N VAL A 131 4.99 -0.44 4.83
CA VAL A 131 5.71 0.53 5.69
C VAL A 131 5.17 1.95 5.50
N ALA A 132 4.67 2.27 4.30
CA ALA A 132 4.08 3.57 3.98
C ALA A 132 2.72 3.77 4.68
N TRP A 133 2.10 2.70 5.18
CA TRP A 133 0.86 2.80 5.96
C TRP A 133 1.14 3.22 7.42
N PHE A 134 2.34 2.97 7.96
CA PHE A 134 2.65 3.31 9.36
C PHE A 134 2.45 4.79 9.66
N GLY A 135 1.69 5.06 10.73
CA GLY A 135 1.38 6.42 11.17
C GLY A 135 0.37 7.14 10.29
N SER A 136 -0.22 6.46 9.30
CA SER A 136 -1.33 6.98 8.52
C SER A 136 -2.64 6.60 9.19
N GLY A 137 -3.50 7.58 9.46
CA GLY A 137 -4.94 7.29 9.61
C GLY A 137 -5.51 6.74 8.29
N ALA A 138 -6.77 6.28 8.27
CA ALA A 138 -7.46 5.61 7.15
C ALA A 138 -7.40 6.26 5.74
N LEU A 139 -6.72 7.39 5.54
CA LEU A 139 -6.67 8.17 4.31
C LEU A 139 -5.53 7.80 3.33
N ALA A 140 -4.47 7.08 3.74
CA ALA A 140 -3.28 6.91 2.89
C ALA A 140 -3.45 5.97 1.68
N ALA A 141 -4.41 5.05 1.69
CA ALA A 141 -4.60 4.11 0.58
C ALA A 141 -5.40 4.70 -0.60
N GLN A 142 -6.00 5.88 -0.45
CA GLN A 142 -6.77 6.55 -1.51
C GLN A 142 -5.87 7.30 -2.52
N SER A 143 -4.63 7.61 -2.16
CA SER A 143 -3.75 8.50 -2.94
C SER A 143 -3.09 7.86 -4.17
N GLN A 144 -3.17 6.53 -4.35
CA GLN A 144 -2.55 5.86 -5.52
C GLN A 144 -3.54 5.50 -6.64
N SER A 145 -4.85 5.57 -6.41
CA SER A 145 -5.86 5.25 -7.44
C SER A 145 -6.28 6.43 -8.31
N GLN A 146 -5.83 7.66 -8.01
CA GLN A 146 -6.27 8.88 -8.70
C GLN A 146 -5.24 9.47 -9.68
N SER A 147 -4.05 8.88 -9.81
CA SER A 147 -2.94 9.48 -10.57
C SER A 147 -2.93 9.17 -12.07
N THR A 148 -3.93 8.50 -12.63
CA THR A 148 -3.96 8.10 -14.06
C THR A 148 -4.93 8.89 -14.94
N SER A 149 -5.61 9.93 -14.45
CA SER A 149 -6.66 10.62 -15.23
C SER A 149 -6.29 11.97 -15.85
N VAL A 150 -5.04 12.44 -15.82
CA VAL A 150 -4.69 13.80 -16.33
C VAL A 150 -4.12 13.86 -17.76
N VAL A 151 -4.17 12.79 -18.56
CA VAL A 151 -3.66 12.81 -19.95
C VAL A 151 -4.74 12.50 -20.98
N ALA A 152 -5.82 13.30 -21.02
CA ALA A 152 -6.73 13.28 -22.16
C ALA A 152 -7.62 14.54 -22.24
N MET A 153 -7.06 15.74 -22.33
CA MET A 153 -7.80 16.86 -22.95
C MET A 153 -6.87 17.96 -23.45
N ALA A 154 -6.36 17.80 -24.67
CA ALA A 154 -5.76 18.89 -25.42
C ALA A 154 -5.93 18.61 -26.92
N GLN A 155 -7.00 19.15 -27.51
CA GLN A 155 -7.02 19.68 -28.87
C GLN A 155 -8.41 20.24 -29.20
N GLN A 156 -8.55 21.56 -29.16
CA GLN A 156 -9.40 22.30 -30.08
C GLN A 156 -8.84 23.73 -30.25
N PRO A 157 -8.58 24.18 -31.49
CA PRO A 157 -7.96 25.48 -31.73
C PRO A 157 -8.99 26.61 -31.76
N ASN A 158 -8.45 27.76 -31.41
CA ASN A 158 -9.06 29.07 -31.23
C ASN A 158 -9.50 29.71 -32.56
N SER A 159 -10.62 30.44 -32.57
CA SER A 159 -10.96 31.46 -33.58
C SER A 159 -11.90 32.51 -32.97
N ALA A 160 -11.57 33.78 -33.13
CA ALA A 160 -12.33 34.97 -32.73
C ALA A 160 -12.07 36.10 -33.76
N PRO A 161 -12.72 37.29 -33.71
CA PRO A 161 -14.14 37.71 -33.62
C PRO A 161 -14.42 38.73 -34.78
N PRO A 162 -15.27 39.81 -34.76
CA PRO A 162 -16.36 40.32 -33.89
C PRO A 162 -17.67 40.72 -34.66
N THR A 163 -18.78 41.15 -34.02
CA THR A 163 -19.41 42.51 -33.97
C THR A 163 -20.92 42.25 -33.67
N GLU A 164 -21.70 42.89 -32.79
CA GLU A 164 -22.36 44.23 -32.78
C GLU A 164 -23.26 44.29 -31.50
N ILE A 165 -23.19 45.34 -30.66
CA ILE A 165 -24.10 46.50 -30.50
C ILE A 165 -25.16 46.36 -29.36
N GLU A 166 -25.15 47.42 -28.52
CA GLU A 166 -26.21 48.01 -27.66
C GLU A 166 -26.50 47.55 -26.21
N SER A 167 -26.41 48.54 -25.32
CA SER A 167 -26.96 48.67 -23.95
C SER A 167 -28.37 49.33 -24.02
N PRO A 168 -29.03 49.86 -22.95
CA PRO A 168 -28.80 49.81 -21.48
C PRO A 168 -30.10 49.64 -20.60
N VAL A 169 -29.97 49.87 -19.26
CA VAL A 169 -30.99 50.25 -18.24
C VAL A 169 -31.59 49.09 -17.39
N ALA A 170 -31.11 48.75 -16.16
CA ALA A 170 -31.22 49.38 -14.80
C ALA A 170 -32.61 49.18 -14.08
N PRO A 171 -32.79 49.26 -12.73
CA PRO A 171 -31.84 49.28 -11.58
C PRO A 171 -32.22 48.44 -10.30
N GLN A 172 -31.19 48.21 -9.45
CA GLN A 172 -31.11 48.31 -7.95
C GLN A 172 -32.10 47.62 -6.97
N THR A 173 -31.52 46.94 -5.96
CA THR A 173 -31.63 47.17 -4.47
C THR A 173 -30.86 46.04 -3.75
N ALA A 174 -29.74 46.22 -3.05
CA ALA A 174 -29.43 46.94 -1.80
C ALA A 174 -29.59 46.10 -0.51
N ALA A 175 -28.62 46.30 0.40
CA ALA A 175 -28.54 45.93 1.83
C ALA A 175 -28.09 44.49 2.18
N SER A 176 -27.30 44.21 3.22
CA SER A 176 -26.43 44.99 4.12
C SER A 176 -25.70 43.97 5.01
N HIS A 177 -24.42 44.20 5.33
CA HIS A 177 -23.73 43.53 6.43
C HIS A 177 -24.23 44.08 7.79
N PRO A 178 -23.87 43.44 8.94
CA PRO A 178 -22.64 43.89 9.60
C PRO A 178 -21.78 42.79 10.25
N ARG A 179 -20.50 43.14 10.37
CA ARG A 179 -19.43 42.50 11.14
C ARG A 179 -19.72 42.54 12.65
N SER A 180 -19.18 41.57 13.39
CA SER A 180 -18.86 41.72 14.81
C SER A 180 -17.49 41.14 15.15
N VAL A 181 -16.84 41.76 16.13
CA VAL A 181 -15.40 41.78 16.41
C VAL A 181 -15.05 41.10 17.75
N VAL A 182 -13.98 40.28 17.74
CA VAL A 182 -12.86 40.15 18.71
C VAL A 182 -13.12 39.88 20.22
N ARG A 183 -12.56 38.77 20.75
CA ARG A 183 -11.47 38.64 21.77
C ARG A 183 -11.33 37.17 22.22
N LEU A 184 -10.18 36.51 21.98
CA LEU A 184 -8.98 36.38 22.83
C LEU A 184 -9.21 35.61 24.15
N ALA A 185 -8.82 34.33 24.15
CA ALA A 185 -8.40 33.60 25.34
C ALA A 185 -7.18 32.74 24.98
N ASP A 186 -6.13 32.94 25.76
CA ASP A 186 -4.81 32.33 25.76
C ASP A 186 -4.88 30.89 26.31
N SER A 187 -4.12 29.96 25.73
CA SER A 187 -3.70 28.69 26.34
C SER A 187 -2.67 27.99 25.45
N SER A 188 -1.40 28.28 25.73
CA SER A 188 -0.32 27.31 25.98
C SER A 188 -0.23 26.05 25.09
N SER A 189 0.58 26.18 24.06
CA SER A 189 1.68 25.27 23.66
C SER A 189 1.61 23.78 24.05
N GLU A 190 1.28 22.95 23.06
CA GLU A 190 2.00 21.70 22.76
C GLU A 190 2.22 21.63 21.24
N PRO A 191 3.42 21.28 20.74
CA PRO A 191 3.63 21.15 19.30
C PRO A 191 2.91 19.89 18.83
N ARG A 192 1.75 20.07 18.19
CA ARG A 192 1.16 19.03 17.34
C ARG A 192 2.22 18.60 16.33
N SER A 193 2.64 17.34 16.41
CA SER A 193 3.49 16.70 15.40
C SER A 193 2.81 16.85 14.05
N SER A 194 3.35 17.72 13.20
CA SER A 194 2.90 17.89 11.83
C SER A 194 3.13 16.59 11.05
N PRO A 195 2.18 16.15 10.21
CA PRO A 195 2.34 14.96 9.36
C PRO A 195 3.55 15.06 8.42
N ASP A 196 4.02 16.26 8.09
CA ASP A 196 5.23 16.48 7.28
C ASP A 196 6.53 15.93 7.90
N ARG A 197 6.59 15.80 9.24
CA ARG A 197 7.79 15.24 9.90
C ARG A 197 7.87 13.72 9.79
N ALA A 198 6.73 13.03 9.65
CA ALA A 198 6.69 11.57 9.53
C ALA A 198 7.22 11.09 8.16
N PHE A 199 7.13 11.94 7.13
CA PHE A 199 7.65 11.66 5.79
C PHE A 199 9.13 12.03 5.61
N ALA A 200 9.63 13.06 6.31
CA ALA A 200 11.02 13.48 6.21
C ALA A 200 12.01 12.43 6.77
N ASP A 201 11.58 11.64 7.76
CA ASP A 201 12.43 10.61 8.41
C ASP A 201 12.58 9.34 7.56
N LEU A 202 11.67 9.10 6.60
CA LEU A 202 11.75 7.93 5.70
C LEU A 202 13.02 7.98 4.82
N GLY A 203 13.43 9.15 4.35
CA GLY A 203 14.57 9.29 3.45
C GLY A 203 15.93 9.02 4.10
N SER A 204 16.00 8.99 5.43
CA SER A 204 17.23 8.78 6.20
C SER A 204 17.30 7.42 6.91
N ASP A 205 16.24 6.60 6.81
CA ASP A 205 16.24 5.27 7.40
C ASP A 205 17.22 4.36 6.64
N PRO A 206 18.31 3.88 7.29
CA PRO A 206 19.29 3.03 6.64
C PRO A 206 18.70 1.71 6.15
N ALA A 207 17.64 1.19 6.78
CA ALA A 207 16.94 0.00 6.32
C ALA A 207 16.15 0.27 5.04
N LEU A 208 15.49 1.44 4.94
CA LEU A 208 14.80 1.85 3.71
C LEU A 208 15.77 2.10 2.57
N LEU A 209 16.90 2.78 2.84
CA LEU A 209 17.94 3.05 1.86
C LEU A 209 18.59 1.76 1.34
N ALA A 210 18.90 0.82 2.23
CA ALA A 210 19.44 -0.49 1.84
C ALA A 210 18.44 -1.26 0.95
N LEU A 211 17.16 -1.17 1.28
CA LEU A 211 16.09 -1.85 0.55
C LEU A 211 15.85 -1.22 -0.84
N LEU A 212 15.84 0.11 -0.92
CA LEU A 212 15.74 0.84 -2.20
C LEU A 212 16.95 0.57 -3.09
N ALA A 213 18.15 0.46 -2.51
CA ALA A 213 19.36 0.10 -3.26
C ALA A 213 19.32 -1.33 -3.83
N HIS A 214 18.59 -2.25 -3.19
CA HIS A 214 18.38 -3.60 -3.73
C HIS A 214 17.55 -3.56 -5.03
N ILE A 215 16.48 -2.75 -5.05
CA ILE A 215 15.62 -2.57 -6.24
C ILE A 215 16.41 -2.01 -7.43
N GLY A 216 17.30 -1.05 -7.17
CA GLY A 216 18.16 -0.46 -8.21
C GLY A 216 19.15 -1.44 -8.85
N LYS A 217 19.48 -2.56 -8.18
CA LYS A 217 20.37 -3.60 -8.70
C LYS A 217 19.62 -4.70 -9.47
N SER A 218 18.34 -4.93 -9.16
CA SER A 218 17.52 -5.99 -9.78
C SER A 218 16.82 -5.56 -11.07
N GLN A 219 16.87 -4.29 -11.48
CA GLN A 219 16.36 -3.88 -12.79
C GLN A 219 17.26 -4.43 -13.91
N PRO A 220 16.73 -5.25 -14.85
CA PRO A 220 17.53 -5.69 -15.98
C PRO A 220 17.90 -4.46 -16.82
N THR A 221 19.21 -4.22 -16.97
CA THR A 221 19.73 -3.29 -17.97
C THR A 221 19.22 -3.72 -19.32
N ARG A 222 18.33 -2.91 -19.90
CA ARG A 222 17.72 -3.14 -21.20
C ARG A 222 18.74 -2.85 -22.30
N GLU A 223 19.79 -3.65 -22.41
CA GLU A 223 20.73 -3.59 -23.53
C GLU A 223 21.49 -4.92 -23.68
N ALA A 224 21.48 -5.42 -24.92
CA ALA A 224 22.21 -6.59 -25.44
C ALA A 224 21.67 -7.99 -25.09
N ASP A 225 20.57 -8.38 -25.73
CA ASP A 225 20.38 -9.78 -26.13
C ASP A 225 19.69 -9.85 -27.50
N ASP A 226 20.35 -9.26 -28.50
CA ASP A 226 20.03 -9.45 -29.90
C ASP A 226 21.28 -10.00 -30.61
N GLN A 227 21.54 -11.29 -30.36
CA GLN A 227 22.22 -12.17 -31.30
C GLN A 227 22.22 -13.61 -30.81
N ARG A 228 21.54 -14.46 -31.59
CA ARG A 228 21.94 -15.82 -32.00
C ARG A 228 20.85 -16.87 -31.80
N ALA A 229 19.80 -16.78 -32.61
CA ALA A 229 18.98 -17.93 -32.99
C ALA A 229 19.53 -18.51 -34.30
N GLU A 230 20.32 -19.58 -34.21
CA GLU A 230 20.65 -20.44 -35.35
C GLU A 230 19.67 -21.63 -35.36
N PRO A 231 19.03 -21.97 -36.50
CA PRO A 231 18.06 -23.06 -36.56
C PRO A 231 18.77 -24.42 -36.65
N ARG A 232 18.47 -25.33 -35.72
CA ARG A 232 18.85 -26.76 -35.82
C ARG A 232 17.94 -27.47 -36.82
N THR A 233 18.52 -27.95 -37.91
CA THR A 233 17.95 -28.95 -38.81
C THR A 233 18.07 -30.34 -38.19
N GLU A 234 16.94 -31.04 -38.04
CA GLU A 234 16.90 -32.48 -37.74
C GLU A 234 16.95 -33.31 -39.03
N PRO A 235 17.68 -34.43 -39.08
CA PRO A 235 17.55 -35.40 -40.16
C PRO A 235 16.49 -36.47 -39.83
N GLN A 236 15.59 -36.70 -40.80
CA GLN A 236 14.70 -37.86 -40.85
C GLN A 236 15.52 -39.15 -41.03
N ALA A 237 15.10 -40.23 -40.35
CA ALA A 237 15.50 -41.59 -40.70
C ALA A 237 14.25 -42.46 -40.91
N VAL A 238 14.36 -43.26 -41.97
CA VAL A 238 13.40 -44.19 -42.58
C VAL A 238 13.19 -45.44 -41.73
#